data_AF-A0A913YCU0-F1
#
_entry.id   AF-A0A913YCU0-F1
#
_cell.length_a   1.000
_cell.length_b   1.000
_cell.length_c   1.000
_cell.angle_alpha   90.00
_cell.angle_beta   90.00
_cell.angle_gamma   90.00
#
_symmetry.space_group_name_H-M   'P 1'
#
loop_
_entity.id
_entity.type
_entity.pdbx_description
1 polymer ?
#
loop_
_entity_poly.entity_id
_entity_poly.type
_entity_poly.pdbx_seq_one_letter_code
_entity_poly.pdbx_strand_id
1 'polypeptide(L)'
;MTAIAMTCSYFILFLFSLAPLSAFYTVQGHTTPATTTETFPTHSCVPVIPSPKGAVLTIKVRLVNGGHVQTRIGENSCVGWLNISGENWSQKEADLVCRKLNYSKSASLHRRNNTFTGTYKLQCPDYATTIENCTIKWCLFHEAKTQVTVNCINYTTQASTKDSFLSATATTTTVTTASGASKPINPTTKERGTAGPKLFLNEMINEFTRKVRKMRVEDSNMLENFFSTTSIVMESLKRNKGVKANVMKIAEPMEKFGTRWARHNLKNLKIGKMSRKIMGLVFEMNRVATKRRIVFPSDSEQSDMSTTIELPGSLFDGTDRCVVNALFSDMTENIPDVTDNGNITHKIISPVISTTLDPKPENVLEDNVTIVLKHLKKPSQYSPKCVFWKVAR
;
A
#
# COMPACT_ATOMS: atom_id res chain seq x y z
N MET A 1 7.63 30.13 -33.14
CA MET A 1 8.24 30.06 -31.79
C MET A 1 8.76 28.65 -31.58
N THR A 2 10.07 28.49 -31.45
CA THR A 2 10.76 27.19 -31.28
C THR A 2 10.74 26.79 -29.81
N ALA A 3 10.03 25.71 -29.46
CA ALA A 3 10.00 25.16 -28.11
C ALA A 3 11.02 24.01 -27.99
N ILE A 4 11.95 24.14 -27.05
CA ILE A 4 13.05 23.18 -26.85
C ILE A 4 12.51 21.91 -26.16
N ALA A 5 12.81 20.75 -26.73
CA ALA A 5 12.45 19.46 -26.15
C ALA A 5 13.14 19.23 -24.80
N MET A 6 12.39 18.82 -23.77
CA MET A 6 12.95 18.36 -22.50
C MET A 6 12.37 17.01 -22.07
N THR A 7 13.29 16.11 -21.69
CA THR A 7 13.00 14.70 -21.47
C THR A 7 13.02 14.34 -19.97
N CYS A 8 11.94 13.78 -19.43
CA CYS A 8 11.98 12.74 -18.37
C CYS A 8 10.59 12.13 -18.13
N SER A 9 10.52 11.06 -17.34
CA SER A 9 9.28 10.52 -16.76
C SER A 9 8.71 11.46 -15.68
N TYR A 10 7.39 11.52 -15.50
CA TYR A 10 6.70 12.54 -14.70
C TYR A 10 5.78 11.95 -13.61
N PHE A 11 5.77 12.58 -12.41
CA PHE A 11 4.96 12.18 -11.24
C PHE A 11 4.29 13.38 -10.59
N ILE A 12 3.05 13.25 -10.12
CA ILE A 12 2.16 14.41 -9.92
C ILE A 12 1.63 14.50 -8.47
N LEU A 13 1.70 15.71 -7.89
CA LEU A 13 1.42 16.00 -6.47
C LEU A 13 1.02 17.48 -6.26
N PHE A 14 0.65 17.91 -5.04
CA PHE A 14 0.05 19.25 -4.79
C PHE A 14 0.68 19.96 -3.58
N LEU A 15 0.74 21.31 -3.55
CA LEU A 15 1.55 22.09 -2.56
C LEU A 15 0.96 23.46 -2.13
N PHE A 16 0.95 23.79 -0.81
CA PHE A 16 0.22 24.96 -0.24
C PHE A 16 0.87 25.73 0.94
N SER A 17 0.85 27.08 0.86
CA SER A 17 1.39 28.08 1.82
C SER A 17 0.64 28.22 3.16
N LEU A 18 1.37 28.46 4.27
CA LEU A 18 0.89 29.16 5.49
C LEU A 18 2.05 29.87 6.25
N ALA A 19 1.72 30.97 6.94
CA ALA A 19 2.63 31.78 7.78
C ALA A 19 2.55 31.39 9.29
N PRO A 20 3.55 31.75 10.14
CA PRO A 20 3.68 31.22 11.49
C PRO A 20 3.07 32.10 12.61
N LEU A 21 2.64 31.45 13.69
CA LEU A 21 2.42 32.05 15.01
C LEU A 21 3.23 31.25 16.04
N SER A 22 3.95 31.96 16.91
CA SER A 22 4.95 31.39 17.82
C SER A 22 4.42 31.24 19.25
N ALA A 23 4.71 30.11 19.89
CA ALA A 23 4.74 29.99 21.34
C ALA A 23 5.85 29.01 21.77
N PHE A 24 6.68 29.43 22.72
CA PHE A 24 7.75 28.61 23.31
C PHE A 24 7.20 27.85 24.51
N TYR A 25 7.65 26.61 24.73
CA TYR A 25 7.80 26.05 26.07
C TYR A 25 8.98 25.07 26.12
N THR A 26 9.75 25.16 27.21
CA THR A 26 10.99 24.41 27.45
C THR A 26 10.75 23.42 28.58
N VAL A 27 11.15 22.16 28.43
CA VAL A 27 11.26 21.20 29.56
C VAL A 27 12.53 20.37 29.39
N GLN A 28 13.32 20.24 30.46
CA GLN A 28 14.55 19.46 30.48
C GLN A 28 14.27 17.98 30.80
N GLY A 29 15.15 17.10 30.30
CA GLY A 29 14.91 15.65 30.18
C GLY A 29 15.15 14.81 31.43
N HIS A 30 15.31 13.48 31.22
CA HIS A 30 16.04 12.58 32.12
C HIS A 30 16.43 11.25 31.45
N THR A 31 17.65 10.80 31.76
CA THR A 31 18.19 9.42 31.88
C THR A 31 17.80 8.29 30.91
N THR A 32 18.82 7.81 30.19
CA THR A 32 18.94 6.50 29.53
C THR A 32 18.95 5.32 30.52
N PRO A 33 18.49 4.13 30.11
CA PRO A 33 19.05 2.87 30.62
C PRO A 33 19.62 1.96 29.51
N ALA A 34 20.53 1.09 29.96
CA ALA A 34 21.47 0.25 29.23
C ALA A 34 20.98 -0.58 28.02
N THR A 35 21.91 -0.76 27.07
CA THR A 35 21.84 -1.75 25.99
C THR A 35 22.13 -3.16 26.52
N THR A 36 21.18 -4.09 26.34
CA THR A 36 21.45 -5.54 26.44
C THR A 36 21.37 -6.18 25.05
N THR A 37 22.43 -6.88 24.66
CA THR A 37 22.55 -7.51 23.34
C THR A 37 21.92 -8.91 23.37
N GLU A 38 20.67 -9.05 22.93
CA GLU A 38 20.06 -10.37 22.68
C GLU A 38 20.28 -10.84 21.25
N THR A 39 20.88 -12.02 21.11
CA THR A 39 21.05 -12.74 19.85
C THR A 39 19.78 -13.48 19.47
N PHE A 40 18.99 -12.92 18.55
CA PHE A 40 17.77 -13.56 18.05
C PHE A 40 18.07 -14.82 17.19
N PRO A 41 17.52 -16.00 17.54
CA PRO A 41 17.66 -17.21 16.72
C PRO A 41 16.77 -17.18 15.47
N THR A 42 17.27 -17.77 14.38
CA THR A 42 16.77 -17.58 13.00
C THR A 42 15.46 -18.29 12.62
N HIS A 43 14.77 -18.98 13.54
CA HIS A 43 13.58 -19.79 13.23
C HIS A 43 12.39 -19.65 14.22
N SER A 44 12.30 -18.54 14.95
CA SER A 44 11.30 -18.37 16.01
C SER A 44 9.99 -17.71 15.56
N CYS A 45 8.87 -18.42 15.68
CA CYS A 45 7.53 -17.82 15.70
C CYS A 45 7.28 -17.20 17.09
N VAL A 46 6.95 -15.92 17.15
CA VAL A 46 6.71 -15.20 18.41
C VAL A 46 5.23 -15.33 18.80
N PRO A 47 4.89 -15.70 20.05
CA PRO A 47 3.51 -15.66 20.51
C PRO A 47 2.99 -14.22 20.48
N VAL A 48 1.72 -14.02 20.11
CA VAL A 48 1.13 -12.67 20.08
C VAL A 48 0.71 -12.28 21.50
N ILE A 49 1.66 -11.71 22.24
CA ILE A 49 1.45 -11.24 23.61
C ILE A 49 0.55 -10.00 23.58
N PRO A 50 -0.58 -9.95 24.33
CA PRO A 50 -1.38 -8.75 24.44
C PRO A 50 -0.60 -7.65 25.17
N SER A 51 -0.74 -6.41 24.72
CA SER A 51 -0.18 -5.24 25.41
C SER A 51 -0.72 -5.18 26.87
N PRO A 52 0.11 -4.84 27.87
CA PRO A 52 -0.28 -4.89 29.28
C PRO A 52 -1.27 -3.77 29.64
N LYS A 53 -2.56 -4.00 29.32
CA LYS A 53 -3.75 -3.24 29.74
C LYS A 53 -5.04 -3.96 29.29
N GLY A 54 -5.27 -5.19 29.77
CA GLY A 54 -6.58 -5.87 29.72
C GLY A 54 -7.23 -6.09 28.34
N ALA A 55 -6.50 -5.90 27.24
CA ALA A 55 -7.09 -5.92 25.90
C ALA A 55 -7.35 -7.36 25.42
N VAL A 56 -8.63 -7.71 25.28
CA VAL A 56 -9.07 -8.97 24.64
C VAL A 56 -8.60 -8.96 23.17
N LEU A 57 -7.85 -9.99 22.77
CA LEU A 57 -7.35 -10.13 21.40
C LEU A 57 -8.49 -10.51 20.44
N THR A 58 -9.11 -9.52 19.80
CA THR A 58 -10.20 -9.74 18.83
C THR A 58 -9.70 -10.40 17.55
N ILE A 59 -9.79 -11.73 17.44
CA ILE A 59 -9.40 -12.44 16.21
C ILE A 59 -10.48 -12.21 15.14
N LYS A 60 -10.08 -11.70 13.97
CA LYS A 60 -10.93 -11.60 12.77
C LYS A 60 -10.40 -12.56 11.71
N VAL A 61 -11.27 -13.36 11.11
CA VAL A 61 -10.94 -14.28 10.00
C VAL A 61 -11.71 -13.89 8.74
N ARG A 62 -11.20 -14.30 7.57
CA ARG A 62 -11.92 -14.23 6.28
C ARG A 62 -11.47 -15.35 5.35
N LEU A 63 -12.32 -15.68 4.39
CA LEU A 63 -11.98 -16.51 3.24
C LEU A 63 -11.72 -15.62 2.02
N VAL A 64 -10.70 -15.93 1.22
CA VAL A 64 -10.41 -15.24 -0.05
C VAL A 64 -10.20 -16.25 -1.18
N ASN A 65 -10.45 -15.84 -2.42
CA ASN A 65 -10.11 -16.54 -3.67
C ASN A 65 -10.26 -18.08 -3.60
N GLY A 66 -11.50 -18.57 -3.43
CA GLY A 66 -11.80 -20.02 -3.42
C GLY A 66 -11.66 -20.71 -2.06
N GLY A 67 -11.57 -19.96 -0.95
CA GLY A 67 -11.65 -20.50 0.42
C GLY A 67 -10.37 -20.39 1.24
N HIS A 68 -9.36 -19.65 0.79
CA HIS A 68 -8.10 -19.48 1.51
C HIS A 68 -8.30 -18.67 2.80
N VAL A 69 -7.86 -19.20 3.93
CA VAL A 69 -8.07 -18.55 5.24
C VAL A 69 -7.01 -17.49 5.52
N GLN A 70 -7.48 -16.29 5.81
CA GLN A 70 -6.66 -15.20 6.33
C GLN A 70 -7.16 -14.77 7.71
N THR A 71 -6.25 -14.30 8.56
CA THR A 71 -6.57 -13.74 9.89
C THR A 71 -5.93 -12.37 10.10
N ARG A 72 -6.55 -11.59 10.98
CA ARG A 72 -6.06 -10.32 11.52
C ARG A 72 -6.43 -10.25 12.99
N ILE A 73 -5.45 -9.96 13.85
CA ILE A 73 -5.62 -9.97 15.30
C ILE A 73 -5.82 -8.55 15.80
N GLY A 74 -6.91 -8.26 16.50
CA GLY A 74 -7.24 -6.93 17.02
C GLY A 74 -7.74 -5.96 15.94
N GLU A 75 -8.63 -5.04 16.33
CA GLU A 75 -9.21 -4.06 15.40
C GLU A 75 -8.16 -3.06 14.88
N ASN A 76 -7.24 -2.69 15.77
CA ASN A 76 -6.16 -1.72 15.54
C ASN A 76 -4.79 -2.34 15.25
N SER A 77 -4.71 -3.64 14.87
CA SER A 77 -3.40 -4.19 14.49
C SER A 77 -2.82 -3.49 13.27
N CYS A 78 -1.54 -3.11 13.41
CA CYS A 78 -0.70 -2.56 12.37
C CYS A 78 -0.40 -3.56 11.24
N VAL A 79 -0.69 -4.84 11.47
CA VAL A 79 -0.56 -5.92 10.49
C VAL A 79 -1.88 -6.06 9.74
N GLY A 80 -1.80 -6.21 8.42
CA GLY A 80 -2.95 -6.50 7.57
C GLY A 80 -3.51 -7.91 7.77
N TRP A 81 -4.33 -8.33 6.82
CA TRP A 81 -4.75 -9.72 6.71
C TRP A 81 -3.56 -10.58 6.25
N LEU A 82 -3.13 -11.54 7.07
CA LEU A 82 -2.10 -12.51 6.70
C LEU A 82 -2.69 -13.91 6.52
N ASN A 83 -2.04 -14.71 5.69
CA ASN A 83 -2.36 -16.13 5.52
C ASN A 83 -2.02 -16.90 6.80
N ILE A 84 -2.83 -17.93 7.11
CA ILE A 84 -2.53 -18.87 8.18
C ILE A 84 -1.77 -20.08 7.59
N SER A 85 -0.70 -20.52 8.25
CA SER A 85 -0.02 -21.78 7.91
C SER A 85 -0.97 -22.96 8.17
N GLY A 86 -1.06 -23.88 7.21
CA GLY A 86 -1.87 -25.10 7.30
C GLY A 86 -1.22 -26.27 8.01
N GLU A 87 0.00 -26.10 8.48
CA GLU A 87 0.73 -27.11 9.23
C GLU A 87 0.00 -27.43 10.54
N ASN A 88 -0.46 -28.68 10.67
CA ASN A 88 -1.22 -29.20 11.82
C ASN A 88 -2.69 -28.73 11.92
N TRP A 89 -3.26 -28.11 10.88
CA TRP A 89 -4.70 -27.86 10.84
C TRP A 89 -5.51 -29.16 10.73
N SER A 90 -6.46 -29.38 11.62
CA SER A 90 -7.48 -30.43 11.52
C SER A 90 -8.81 -29.86 11.02
N GLN A 91 -9.81 -30.73 10.81
CA GLN A 91 -11.19 -30.31 10.52
C GLN A 91 -11.75 -29.37 11.60
N LYS A 92 -11.25 -29.47 12.84
CA LYS A 92 -11.66 -28.63 13.96
C LYS A 92 -11.32 -27.16 13.75
N GLU A 93 -10.08 -26.84 13.35
CA GLU A 93 -9.68 -25.46 13.04
C GLU A 93 -10.55 -24.88 11.91
N ALA A 94 -10.90 -25.70 10.92
CA ALA A 94 -11.80 -25.31 9.84
C ALA A 94 -13.23 -25.02 10.34
N ASP A 95 -13.77 -25.85 11.23
CA ASP A 95 -15.08 -25.64 11.86
C ASP A 95 -15.11 -24.37 12.72
N LEU A 96 -14.06 -24.11 13.52
CA LEU A 96 -13.94 -22.90 14.34
C LEU A 96 -13.89 -21.62 13.47
N VAL A 97 -13.17 -21.67 12.34
CA VAL A 97 -13.14 -20.58 11.36
C VAL A 97 -14.51 -20.37 10.71
N CYS A 98 -15.19 -21.44 10.30
CA CYS A 98 -16.53 -21.34 9.73
C CYS A 98 -17.53 -20.74 10.73
N ARG A 99 -17.53 -21.18 12.00
CA ARG A 99 -18.36 -20.60 13.07
C ARG A 99 -18.07 -19.13 13.30
N LYS A 100 -16.79 -18.73 13.29
CA LYS A 100 -16.41 -17.31 13.41
C LYS A 100 -16.86 -16.45 12.22
N LEU A 101 -17.14 -17.07 11.08
CA LEU A 101 -17.73 -16.47 9.88
C LEU A 101 -19.26 -16.60 9.81
N ASN A 102 -19.92 -16.99 10.91
CA ASN A 102 -21.37 -17.25 11.00
C ASN A 102 -21.87 -18.40 10.10
N TYR A 103 -21.01 -19.38 9.82
CA TYR A 103 -21.41 -20.66 9.22
C TYR A 103 -21.50 -21.76 10.27
N SER A 104 -22.33 -22.77 10.01
CA SER A 104 -22.57 -23.87 10.95
C SER A 104 -21.34 -24.75 11.17
N LYS A 105 -20.67 -25.15 10.07
CA LYS A 105 -19.42 -25.95 10.09
C LYS A 105 -18.67 -25.87 8.76
N SER A 106 -17.49 -26.46 8.69
CA SER A 106 -16.78 -26.70 7.44
C SER A 106 -17.28 -27.97 6.74
N ALA A 107 -17.48 -27.87 5.43
CA ALA A 107 -17.79 -29.01 4.56
C ALA A 107 -16.53 -29.76 4.13
N SER A 108 -15.43 -29.03 3.90
CA SER A 108 -14.14 -29.63 3.54
C SER A 108 -12.97 -28.73 3.91
N LEU A 109 -11.85 -29.38 4.20
CA LEU A 109 -10.55 -28.80 4.46
C LEU A 109 -9.56 -29.34 3.43
N HIS A 110 -8.94 -28.45 2.65
CA HIS A 110 -7.89 -28.80 1.71
C HIS A 110 -6.57 -28.14 2.12
N ARG A 111 -5.53 -28.96 2.26
CA ARG A 111 -4.14 -28.51 2.45
C ARG A 111 -3.40 -28.66 1.12
N ARG A 112 -2.68 -27.63 0.68
CA ARG A 112 -1.78 -27.70 -0.49
C ARG A 112 -0.37 -27.32 -0.08
N ASN A 113 0.62 -28.00 -0.65
CA ASN A 113 2.02 -27.58 -0.53
C ASN A 113 2.17 -26.24 -1.26
N ASN A 114 2.59 -25.21 -0.53
CA ASN A 114 2.82 -23.86 -1.06
C ASN A 114 3.75 -23.14 -0.08
N THR A 115 4.79 -22.47 -0.59
CA THR A 115 5.83 -21.83 0.23
C THR A 115 5.59 -20.33 0.30
N PHE A 116 5.31 -19.81 1.50
CA PHE A 116 5.06 -18.38 1.71
C PHE A 116 5.57 -17.91 3.08
N THR A 117 6.05 -16.66 3.13
CA THR A 117 6.65 -16.03 4.33
C THR A 117 5.70 -15.00 4.95
N GLY A 118 5.88 -14.71 6.25
CA GLY A 118 5.03 -13.76 6.99
C GLY A 118 3.62 -14.32 7.26
N THR A 119 3.53 -15.29 8.17
CA THR A 119 2.29 -16.05 8.41
C THR A 119 1.87 -16.04 9.88
N TYR A 120 0.61 -16.38 10.13
CA TYR A 120 0.19 -16.79 11.46
C TYR A 120 0.13 -18.31 11.57
N LYS A 121 0.49 -18.86 12.74
CA LYS A 121 0.20 -20.25 13.10
C LYS A 121 -0.91 -20.25 14.15
N LEU A 122 -2.04 -20.85 13.80
CA LEU A 122 -3.19 -21.07 14.68
C LEU A 122 -3.07 -22.48 15.28
N GLN A 123 -3.21 -22.59 16.60
CA GLN A 123 -3.18 -23.88 17.31
C GLN A 123 -4.27 -23.87 18.39
N CYS A 124 -5.28 -24.73 18.23
CA CYS A 124 -6.44 -24.79 19.12
C CYS A 124 -6.32 -26.00 20.07
N PRO A 125 -6.51 -25.85 21.40
CA PRO A 125 -6.57 -26.99 22.32
C PRO A 125 -7.86 -27.79 22.14
N ASP A 126 -7.93 -29.03 22.64
CA ASP A 126 -9.05 -29.95 22.41
C ASP A 126 -10.40 -29.47 22.96
N TYR A 127 -10.41 -28.62 23.99
CA TYR A 127 -11.63 -28.00 24.52
C TYR A 127 -12.07 -26.71 23.78
N ALA A 128 -11.30 -26.21 22.80
CA ALA A 128 -11.63 -24.95 22.11
C ALA A 128 -12.96 -25.06 21.33
N THR A 129 -13.92 -24.21 21.69
CA THR A 129 -15.24 -24.08 21.04
C THR A 129 -15.35 -22.84 20.15
N THR A 130 -14.47 -21.86 20.34
CA THR A 130 -14.34 -20.62 19.57
C THR A 130 -12.89 -20.40 19.15
N ILE A 131 -12.63 -19.56 18.13
CA ILE A 131 -11.25 -19.30 17.67
C ILE A 131 -10.46 -18.44 18.67
N GLU A 132 -11.15 -17.71 19.54
CA GLU A 132 -10.62 -16.95 20.67
C GLU A 132 -9.95 -17.83 21.73
N ASN A 133 -10.30 -19.13 21.79
CA ASN A 133 -9.63 -20.09 22.67
C ASN A 133 -8.34 -20.68 22.07
N CYS A 134 -7.95 -20.28 20.85
CA CYS A 134 -6.78 -20.79 20.16
C CYS A 134 -5.56 -19.88 20.35
N THR A 135 -4.37 -20.48 20.44
CA THR A 135 -3.11 -19.74 20.43
C THR A 135 -2.77 -19.31 19.01
N ILE A 136 -2.47 -18.03 18.81
CA ILE A 136 -1.88 -17.54 17.55
C ILE A 136 -0.43 -17.09 17.77
N LYS A 137 0.48 -17.59 16.93
CA LYS A 137 1.88 -17.15 16.86
C LYS A 137 2.14 -16.46 15.52
N TRP A 138 2.87 -15.35 15.55
CA TRP A 138 3.33 -14.67 14.32
C TRP A 138 4.69 -15.23 13.91
N CYS A 139 4.76 -15.71 12.67
CA CYS A 139 5.96 -16.28 12.09
C CYS A 139 6.46 -15.39 10.95
N LEU A 140 7.29 -14.39 11.29
CA LEU A 140 7.85 -13.41 10.35
C LEU A 140 8.79 -14.03 9.31
N PHE A 141 9.68 -14.93 9.75
CA PHE A 141 10.73 -15.57 8.93
C PHE A 141 10.50 -17.06 8.67
N HIS A 142 9.30 -17.58 9.00
CA HIS A 142 8.95 -18.96 8.71
C HIS A 142 8.40 -19.09 7.29
N GLU A 143 9.03 -19.92 6.49
CA GLU A 143 8.43 -20.47 5.27
C GLU A 143 7.34 -21.46 5.69
N ALA A 144 6.08 -21.01 5.73
CA ALA A 144 4.97 -21.96 5.82
C ALA A 144 4.97 -22.77 4.53
N LYS A 145 5.02 -24.11 4.65
CA LYS A 145 5.08 -25.03 3.50
C LYS A 145 3.70 -25.50 3.06
N THR A 146 2.67 -25.15 3.82
CA THR A 146 1.29 -25.60 3.61
C THR A 146 0.31 -24.42 3.64
N GLN A 147 -0.47 -24.25 2.58
CA GLN A 147 -1.61 -23.31 2.53
C GLN A 147 -2.93 -24.07 2.75
N VAL A 148 -3.85 -23.44 3.49
CA VAL A 148 -5.19 -23.98 3.75
C VAL A 148 -6.23 -23.38 2.80
N THR A 149 -7.21 -24.21 2.44
CA THR A 149 -8.50 -23.81 1.86
C THR A 149 -9.62 -24.46 2.68
N VAL A 150 -10.60 -23.68 3.13
CA VAL A 150 -11.79 -24.16 3.86
C VAL A 150 -13.05 -23.82 3.06
N ASN A 151 -13.95 -24.79 2.93
CA ASN A 151 -15.31 -24.55 2.45
C ASN A 151 -16.29 -24.58 3.64
N CYS A 152 -17.10 -23.54 3.82
CA CYS A 152 -18.05 -23.42 4.93
C CYS A 152 -19.49 -23.62 4.46
N ILE A 153 -20.31 -24.30 5.28
CA ILE A 153 -21.72 -24.54 5.00
C ILE A 153 -22.60 -24.19 6.20
N ASN A 154 -23.83 -23.81 5.91
CA ASN A 154 -24.90 -23.74 6.90
C ASN A 154 -25.74 -25.02 6.89
N TYR A 155 -26.37 -25.33 8.02
CA TYR A 155 -27.46 -26.30 8.05
C TYR A 155 -28.59 -25.79 7.15
N THR A 156 -28.82 -26.46 6.02
CA THR A 156 -29.97 -26.18 5.15
C THR A 156 -31.24 -26.74 5.79
N THR A 157 -32.01 -25.87 6.43
CA THR A 157 -33.47 -25.95 6.34
C THR A 157 -33.95 -25.03 5.21
N GLN A 158 -35.14 -25.31 4.68
CA GLN A 158 -35.61 -24.78 3.41
C GLN A 158 -36.11 -23.33 3.49
N ALA A 159 -35.91 -22.62 2.37
CA ALA A 159 -36.78 -21.57 1.81
C ALA A 159 -37.00 -20.21 2.51
N SER A 160 -37.16 -19.21 1.61
CA SER A 160 -38.00 -18.00 1.73
C SER A 160 -37.40 -16.64 2.15
N THR A 161 -37.19 -15.80 1.11
CA THR A 161 -37.66 -14.39 0.95
C THR A 161 -37.25 -13.25 1.90
N LYS A 162 -36.72 -12.17 1.27
CA LYS A 162 -37.01 -10.72 1.50
C LYS A 162 -36.68 -10.12 2.88
N ASP A 163 -36.46 -8.82 3.09
CA ASP A 163 -36.22 -7.61 2.27
C ASP A 163 -35.50 -6.60 3.23
N SER A 164 -34.90 -5.45 2.90
CA SER A 164 -34.86 -4.58 1.70
C SER A 164 -33.50 -3.79 1.66
N PHE A 165 -33.45 -2.64 0.97
CA PHE A 165 -32.30 -1.73 0.81
C PHE A 165 -32.56 -0.38 1.50
N LEU A 166 -31.54 0.30 2.02
CA LEU A 166 -31.52 1.76 2.16
C LEU A 166 -30.11 2.28 1.87
N SER A 167 -30.00 3.30 1.02
CA SER A 167 -28.73 3.91 0.59
C SER A 167 -28.80 5.43 0.76
N ALA A 168 -27.71 6.04 1.22
CA ALA A 168 -27.63 7.48 1.48
C ALA A 168 -26.71 8.16 0.45
N THR A 169 -27.23 9.18 -0.23
CA THR A 169 -26.50 9.92 -1.27
C THR A 169 -25.63 11.02 -0.66
N ALA A 170 -24.34 11.05 -1.02
CA ALA A 170 -23.41 12.11 -0.63
C ALA A 170 -23.09 13.02 -1.83
N THR A 171 -23.33 14.33 -1.69
CA THR A 171 -23.03 15.33 -2.73
C THR A 171 -21.53 15.65 -2.76
N THR A 172 -20.92 15.57 -3.95
CA THR A 172 -19.49 15.88 -4.16
C THR A 172 -19.33 17.17 -4.96
N THR A 173 -18.55 18.12 -4.44
CA THR A 173 -18.23 19.38 -5.14
C THR A 173 -16.91 19.26 -5.91
N THR A 174 -16.98 19.36 -7.24
CA THR A 174 -15.81 19.36 -8.14
C THR A 174 -15.32 20.79 -8.39
N VAL A 175 -14.01 21.03 -8.31
CA VAL A 175 -13.38 22.31 -8.67
C VAL A 175 -12.39 22.08 -9.81
N THR A 176 -12.75 22.53 -11.01
CA THR A 176 -11.89 22.44 -12.21
C THR A 176 -10.94 23.62 -12.26
N THR A 177 -9.64 23.36 -12.37
CA THR A 177 -8.61 24.41 -12.50
C THR A 177 -7.77 24.18 -13.75
N ALA A 178 -7.70 25.15 -14.66
CA ALA A 178 -6.86 25.04 -15.85
C ALA A 178 -5.38 25.27 -15.51
N SER A 179 -4.48 24.45 -16.07
CA SER A 179 -3.05 24.48 -15.75
C SER A 179 -2.26 25.41 -16.69
N GLY A 180 -1.87 26.58 -16.19
CA GLY A 180 -0.74 27.32 -16.74
C GLY A 180 0.60 26.67 -16.34
N ALA A 181 1.64 26.80 -17.19
CA ALA A 181 2.91 26.09 -17.01
C ALA A 181 3.55 26.32 -15.62
N SER A 182 3.60 25.25 -14.81
CA SER A 182 4.16 25.29 -13.46
C SER A 182 5.69 25.12 -13.46
N LYS A 183 6.40 25.96 -12.71
CA LYS A 183 7.86 25.84 -12.55
C LYS A 183 8.21 24.58 -11.73
N PRO A 184 9.24 23.82 -12.12
CA PRO A 184 9.75 22.71 -11.30
C PRO A 184 10.38 23.26 -10.02
N ILE A 185 10.12 22.61 -8.88
CA ILE A 185 10.65 23.01 -7.56
C ILE A 185 11.60 21.93 -7.03
N ASN A 186 12.79 22.34 -6.59
CA ASN A 186 13.75 21.46 -5.91
C ASN A 186 13.58 21.60 -4.38
N PRO A 187 13.33 20.50 -3.63
CA PRO A 187 13.23 20.57 -2.17
C PRO A 187 14.61 20.77 -1.54
N THR A 188 14.86 21.95 -0.97
CA THR A 188 16.01 22.20 -0.09
C THR A 188 15.65 21.88 1.36
N THR A 189 16.48 21.08 2.04
CA THR A 189 16.21 20.65 3.42
C THR A 189 17.10 21.44 4.38
N LYS A 190 16.51 22.31 5.21
CA LYS A 190 17.20 22.86 6.39
C LYS A 190 17.06 21.86 7.56
N GLU A 191 18.17 21.54 8.22
CA GLU A 191 18.18 20.54 9.29
C GLU A 191 18.08 21.17 10.68
N ARG A 192 17.27 20.55 11.54
CA ARG A 192 17.29 20.76 13.00
C ARG A 192 17.08 19.40 13.68
N GLY A 193 17.84 19.14 14.74
CA GLY A 193 18.15 17.77 15.16
C GLY A 193 17.07 17.05 15.98
N THR A 194 16.63 15.90 15.47
CA THR A 194 16.25 14.70 16.24
C THR A 194 16.70 13.49 15.43
N ALA A 195 17.89 12.95 15.72
CA ALA A 195 18.61 12.08 14.80
C ALA A 195 17.96 10.69 14.56
N GLY A 196 17.32 10.09 15.58
CA GLY A 196 16.88 8.68 15.54
C GLY A 196 15.88 8.34 14.42
N PRO A 197 14.60 8.77 14.51
CA PRO A 197 13.55 8.29 13.60
C PRO A 197 13.80 8.67 12.12
N LYS A 198 14.34 9.86 11.87
CA LYS A 198 14.66 10.34 10.51
C LYS A 198 15.79 9.52 9.88
N LEU A 199 16.85 9.20 10.63
CA LEU A 199 17.98 8.43 10.11
C LEU A 199 17.53 7.01 9.73
N PHE A 200 16.87 6.32 10.66
CA PHE A 200 16.30 4.98 10.47
C PHE A 200 15.40 4.88 9.23
N LEU A 201 14.49 5.86 9.06
CA LEU A 201 13.57 5.86 7.91
C LEU A 201 14.30 6.06 6.57
N ASN A 202 15.32 6.93 6.51
CA ASN A 202 16.11 7.13 5.29
C ASN A 202 17.02 5.92 4.99
N GLU A 203 17.58 5.26 6.01
CA GLU A 203 18.34 4.02 5.86
C GLU A 203 17.45 2.91 5.26
N MET A 204 16.25 2.73 5.79
CA MET A 204 15.26 1.78 5.25
C MET A 204 14.86 2.09 3.81
N ILE A 205 14.67 3.36 3.45
CA ILE A 205 14.38 3.80 2.07
C ILE A 205 15.56 3.47 1.13
N ASN A 206 16.79 3.67 1.58
CA ASN A 206 17.99 3.32 0.80
C ASN A 206 18.14 1.79 0.65
N GLU A 207 17.87 1.02 1.70
CA GLU A 207 17.91 -0.45 1.69
C GLU A 207 16.83 -1.06 0.79
N PHE A 208 15.61 -0.53 0.84
CA PHE A 208 14.53 -0.83 -0.12
C PHE A 208 14.98 -0.58 -1.56
N THR A 209 15.52 0.61 -1.81
CA THR A 209 16.01 1.03 -3.13
C THR A 209 17.09 0.08 -3.65
N ARG A 210 18.03 -0.33 -2.78
CA ARG A 210 19.09 -1.29 -3.09
C ARG A 210 18.54 -2.68 -3.40
N LYS A 211 17.58 -3.18 -2.61
CA LYS A 211 16.91 -4.47 -2.82
C LYS A 211 16.14 -4.50 -4.14
N VAL A 212 15.21 -3.57 -4.36
CA VAL A 212 14.34 -3.52 -5.55
C VAL A 212 15.15 -3.35 -6.84
N ARG A 213 16.23 -2.57 -6.84
CA ARG A 213 17.12 -2.45 -8.01
C ARG A 213 17.83 -3.76 -8.38
N LYS A 214 18.09 -4.65 -7.42
CA LYS A 214 18.71 -5.97 -7.64
C LYS A 214 17.73 -7.08 -8.04
N MET A 215 16.42 -6.83 -7.95
CA MET A 215 15.39 -7.81 -8.30
C MET A 215 15.41 -8.13 -9.80
N ARG A 216 15.38 -9.43 -10.11
CA ARG A 216 15.29 -10.03 -11.46
C ARG A 216 13.85 -10.42 -11.74
N VAL A 217 13.29 -9.96 -12.85
CA VAL A 217 11.84 -10.07 -13.14
C VAL A 217 11.45 -11.41 -13.76
N GLU A 218 12.46 -12.22 -14.07
CA GLU A 218 12.42 -13.58 -14.59
C GLU A 218 12.11 -14.60 -13.47
N ASP A 219 12.44 -14.28 -12.22
CA ASP A 219 12.23 -15.19 -11.08
C ASP A 219 10.73 -15.18 -10.69
N SER A 220 10.09 -16.35 -10.69
CA SER A 220 8.64 -16.51 -10.45
C SER A 220 8.14 -15.88 -9.15
N ASN A 221 8.94 -15.96 -8.09
CA ASN A 221 8.62 -15.41 -6.76
C ASN A 221 8.96 -13.92 -6.61
N MET A 222 9.58 -13.27 -7.61
CA MET A 222 10.07 -11.90 -7.44
C MET A 222 8.96 -10.88 -7.20
N LEU A 223 7.77 -11.14 -7.75
CA LEU A 223 6.62 -10.28 -7.55
C LEU A 223 6.19 -10.24 -6.07
N GLU A 224 6.11 -11.40 -5.42
CA GLU A 224 5.82 -11.50 -3.99
C GLU A 224 6.93 -10.86 -3.15
N ASN A 225 8.19 -11.11 -3.51
CA ASN A 225 9.34 -10.48 -2.84
C ASN A 225 9.30 -8.94 -2.93
N PHE A 226 8.92 -8.39 -4.08
CA PHE A 226 8.72 -6.95 -4.28
C PHE A 226 7.62 -6.39 -3.37
N PHE A 227 6.43 -7.00 -3.36
CA PHE A 227 5.33 -6.50 -2.53
C PHE A 227 5.55 -6.71 -1.03
N SER A 228 6.19 -7.81 -0.62
CA SER A 228 6.62 -8.03 0.76
C SER A 228 7.61 -6.95 1.21
N THR A 229 8.66 -6.69 0.42
CA THR A 229 9.65 -5.63 0.65
C THR A 229 9.00 -4.24 0.69
N THR A 230 7.99 -3.99 -0.16
CA THR A 230 7.24 -2.73 -0.18
C THR A 230 6.33 -2.58 1.05
N SER A 231 5.67 -3.64 1.49
CA SER A 231 4.80 -3.62 2.68
C SER A 231 5.56 -3.21 3.94
N ILE A 232 6.78 -3.74 4.13
CA ILE A 232 7.65 -3.40 5.27
C ILE A 232 7.95 -1.89 5.31
N VAL A 233 8.20 -1.26 4.15
CA VAL A 233 8.44 0.19 4.06
C VAL A 233 7.17 0.98 4.30
N MET A 234 6.04 0.61 3.69
CA MET A 234 4.77 1.32 3.86
C MET A 234 4.26 1.26 5.31
N GLU A 235 4.39 0.11 5.97
CA GLU A 235 4.15 -0.02 7.41
C GLU A 235 5.04 0.90 8.24
N SER A 236 6.31 1.01 7.90
CA SER A 236 7.27 1.79 8.66
C SER A 236 7.09 3.30 8.48
N LEU A 237 6.72 3.73 7.27
CA LEU A 237 6.24 5.10 7.00
C LEU A 237 5.02 5.43 7.86
N LYS A 238 4.01 4.55 7.85
CA LYS A 238 2.79 4.70 8.64
C LYS A 238 3.03 4.73 10.15
N ARG A 239 3.97 3.92 10.66
CA ARG A 239 4.40 3.96 12.08
C ARG A 239 5.12 5.26 12.43
N ASN A 240 5.86 5.86 11.49
CA ASN A 240 6.64 7.08 11.67
C ASN A 240 5.93 8.31 11.07
N LYS A 241 4.61 8.42 11.23
CA LYS A 241 3.83 9.59 10.76
C LYS A 241 4.44 10.91 11.23
N GLY A 242 4.41 11.92 10.36
CA GLY A 242 5.04 13.23 10.57
C GLY A 242 6.58 13.27 10.47
N VAL A 243 7.29 12.13 10.52
CA VAL A 243 8.76 12.10 10.34
C VAL A 243 9.10 12.35 8.88
N LYS A 244 9.71 13.51 8.61
CA LYS A 244 10.10 13.94 7.26
C LYS A 244 11.33 13.18 6.76
N ALA A 245 11.17 12.41 5.69
CA ALA A 245 12.23 11.63 5.05
C ALA A 245 12.14 11.75 3.52
N ASN A 246 13.17 11.33 2.78
CA ASN A 246 13.14 11.40 1.31
C ASN A 246 12.38 10.21 0.70
N VAL A 247 11.10 10.08 1.06
CA VAL A 247 10.25 8.92 0.71
C VAL A 247 10.11 8.75 -0.79
N MET A 248 10.07 9.85 -1.55
CA MET A 248 9.95 9.81 -3.02
C MET A 248 11.10 9.07 -3.72
N LYS A 249 12.22 8.78 -3.05
CA LYS A 249 13.27 7.87 -3.56
C LYS A 249 12.77 6.45 -3.85
N ILE A 250 11.67 6.00 -3.23
CA ILE A 250 11.15 4.64 -3.45
C ILE A 250 10.39 4.49 -4.78
N ALA A 251 9.86 5.60 -5.32
CA ALA A 251 9.01 5.60 -6.52
C ALA A 251 9.76 5.10 -7.76
N GLU A 252 10.91 5.71 -8.08
CA GLU A 252 11.71 5.38 -9.27
C GLU A 252 12.16 3.89 -9.32
N PRO A 253 12.66 3.27 -8.22
CA PRO A 253 12.87 1.82 -8.17
C PRO A 253 11.60 0.98 -8.39
N MET A 254 10.46 1.38 -7.83
CA MET A 254 9.18 0.67 -7.99
C MET A 254 8.68 0.72 -9.43
N GLU A 255 8.77 1.87 -10.08
CA GLU A 255 8.37 2.04 -11.49
C GLU A 255 9.31 1.30 -12.43
N LYS A 256 10.63 1.32 -12.19
CA LYS A 256 11.63 0.53 -12.93
C LYS A 256 11.51 -0.97 -12.69
N PHE A 257 11.01 -1.40 -11.53
CA PHE A 257 10.64 -2.80 -11.31
C PHE A 257 9.36 -3.14 -12.08
N GLY A 258 8.30 -2.35 -11.90
CA GLY A 258 6.99 -2.60 -12.52
C GLY A 258 7.04 -2.62 -14.04
N THR A 259 7.77 -1.71 -14.69
CA THR A 259 7.89 -1.65 -16.16
C THR A 259 8.61 -2.88 -16.70
N ARG A 260 9.75 -3.26 -16.09
CA ARG A 260 10.48 -4.50 -16.44
C ARG A 260 9.61 -5.73 -16.22
N TRP A 261 8.94 -5.83 -15.08
CA TRP A 261 8.10 -6.99 -14.74
C TRP A 261 6.90 -7.09 -15.68
N ALA A 262 6.22 -5.98 -15.95
CA ALA A 262 5.09 -5.91 -16.86
C ALA A 262 5.47 -6.36 -18.28
N ARG A 263 6.58 -5.82 -18.80
CA ARG A 263 7.07 -6.13 -20.15
C ARG A 263 7.43 -7.61 -20.32
N HIS A 264 8.06 -8.21 -19.31
CA HIS A 264 8.42 -9.62 -19.32
C HIS A 264 7.19 -10.53 -19.11
N ASN A 265 6.41 -10.28 -18.06
CA ASN A 265 5.44 -11.27 -17.57
C ASN A 265 4.03 -11.12 -18.16
N LEU A 266 3.50 -9.91 -18.37
CA LEU A 266 2.12 -9.74 -18.86
C LEU A 266 1.91 -10.39 -20.23
N LYS A 267 2.90 -10.26 -21.12
CA LYS A 267 2.90 -10.90 -22.45
C LYS A 267 2.98 -12.42 -22.35
N ASN A 268 3.90 -12.96 -21.55
CA ASN A 268 4.11 -14.41 -21.40
C ASN A 268 2.90 -15.10 -20.73
N LEU A 269 2.31 -14.47 -19.73
CA LEU A 269 1.14 -14.95 -18.99
C LEU A 269 -0.20 -14.69 -19.70
N LYS A 270 -0.19 -14.00 -20.85
CA LYS A 270 -1.39 -13.60 -21.62
C LYS A 270 -2.42 -12.79 -20.82
N ILE A 271 -1.97 -12.02 -19.82
CA ILE A 271 -2.83 -11.13 -19.00
C ILE A 271 -2.63 -9.66 -19.39
N GLY A 272 -3.72 -8.91 -19.53
CA GLY A 272 -3.67 -7.49 -19.92
C GLY A 272 -3.40 -6.52 -18.77
N LYS A 273 -3.73 -6.91 -17.53
CA LYS A 273 -3.64 -6.10 -16.30
C LYS A 273 -3.21 -6.98 -15.13
N MET A 274 -2.45 -6.39 -14.22
CA MET A 274 -2.27 -6.86 -12.85
C MET A 274 -2.52 -5.67 -11.91
N SER A 275 -3.24 -5.90 -10.81
CA SER A 275 -3.55 -4.92 -9.76
C SER A 275 -3.19 -5.51 -8.40
N ARG A 276 -2.59 -4.72 -7.51
CA ARG A 276 -2.36 -5.11 -6.11
C ARG A 276 -2.49 -3.93 -5.16
N LYS A 277 -3.33 -4.12 -4.14
CA LYS A 277 -3.54 -3.20 -3.01
C LYS A 277 -2.84 -3.77 -1.78
N ILE A 278 -1.92 -3.00 -1.22
CA ILE A 278 -1.33 -3.24 0.11
C ILE A 278 -1.63 -2.03 1.00
N MET A 279 -1.20 -2.06 2.27
CA MET A 279 -1.45 -0.92 3.15
C MET A 279 -0.74 0.33 2.63
N GLY A 280 -1.49 1.42 2.46
CA GLY A 280 -0.94 2.70 2.00
C GLY A 280 -0.62 2.81 0.51
N LEU A 281 -0.82 1.74 -0.28
CA LEU A 281 -0.44 1.67 -1.69
C LEU A 281 -1.45 0.86 -2.53
N VAL A 282 -1.93 1.44 -3.64
CA VAL A 282 -2.46 0.70 -4.79
C VAL A 282 -1.40 0.73 -5.90
N PHE A 283 -1.11 -0.40 -6.53
CA PHE A 283 -0.12 -0.52 -7.60
C PHE A 283 -0.72 -1.34 -8.75
N GLU A 284 -0.71 -0.79 -9.96
CA GLU A 284 -1.24 -1.45 -11.16
C GLU A 284 -0.20 -1.47 -12.28
N MET A 285 -0.22 -2.57 -13.03
CA MET A 285 0.59 -2.77 -14.23
C MET A 285 -0.32 -3.23 -15.37
N ASN A 286 -0.39 -2.44 -16.43
CA ASN A 286 -1.20 -2.72 -17.60
C ASN A 286 -0.30 -2.85 -18.84
N ARG A 287 -0.65 -3.76 -19.76
CA ARG A 287 -0.14 -3.74 -21.14
C ARG A 287 -1.25 -3.23 -22.05
N VAL A 288 -0.94 -2.22 -22.85
CA VAL A 288 -1.90 -1.50 -23.69
C VAL A 288 -1.35 -1.44 -25.10
N ALA A 289 -1.96 -2.21 -26.00
CA ALA A 289 -1.58 -2.29 -27.42
C ALA A 289 -2.65 -1.73 -28.36
N THR A 290 -3.69 -1.09 -27.82
CA THR A 290 -4.80 -0.50 -28.57
C THR A 290 -5.13 0.89 -28.04
N LYS A 291 -5.57 1.78 -28.93
CA LYS A 291 -6.01 3.15 -28.61
C LYS A 291 -7.23 3.12 -27.68
N ARG A 292 -7.01 3.22 -26.37
CA ARG A 292 -8.07 3.23 -25.35
C ARG A 292 -7.73 4.12 -24.16
N ARG A 293 -8.74 4.74 -23.57
CA ARG A 293 -8.62 5.47 -22.30
C ARG A 293 -8.29 4.50 -21.16
N ILE A 294 -7.41 4.88 -20.25
CA ILE A 294 -7.07 4.11 -19.04
C ILE A 294 -7.39 4.96 -17.81
N VAL A 295 -8.16 4.42 -16.87
CA VAL A 295 -8.45 5.05 -15.57
C VAL A 295 -7.77 4.24 -14.47
N PHE A 296 -7.10 4.92 -13.54
CA PHE A 296 -6.48 4.33 -12.36
C PHE A 296 -6.86 5.11 -11.09
N PRO A 297 -7.16 4.45 -9.95
CA PRO A 297 -7.35 3.01 -9.79
C PRO A 297 -8.50 2.45 -10.63
N SER A 298 -8.30 1.27 -11.21
CA SER A 298 -9.28 0.64 -12.09
C SER A 298 -10.38 -0.09 -11.31
N ASP A 299 -10.04 -0.63 -10.15
CA ASP A 299 -10.96 -1.34 -9.25
C ASP A 299 -11.59 -0.35 -8.24
N SER A 300 -12.48 0.52 -8.75
CA SER A 300 -13.02 1.68 -8.01
C SER A 300 -14.06 1.34 -6.94
N GLU A 301 -14.65 0.14 -6.95
CA GLU A 301 -15.78 -0.25 -6.09
C GLU A 301 -15.44 -0.44 -4.59
N GLN A 302 -14.17 -0.34 -4.17
CA GLN A 302 -13.73 -0.80 -2.83
C GLN A 302 -12.96 0.19 -1.95
N SER A 303 -13.14 1.51 -2.13
CA SER A 303 -12.83 2.50 -1.09
C SER A 303 -13.15 3.95 -1.50
N ASP A 304 -13.35 4.81 -0.50
CA ASP A 304 -13.52 6.28 -0.47
C ASP A 304 -12.50 7.15 -1.25
N MET A 305 -11.89 6.65 -2.31
CA MET A 305 -10.81 7.29 -3.05
C MET A 305 -11.37 8.04 -4.25
N SER A 306 -11.76 9.30 -4.03
CA SER A 306 -11.96 10.29 -5.11
C SER A 306 -10.63 10.76 -5.74
N THR A 307 -9.63 9.88 -5.77
CA THR A 307 -8.30 10.13 -6.32
C THR A 307 -8.10 9.23 -7.53
N THR A 308 -8.03 9.82 -8.71
CA THR A 308 -7.89 9.12 -9.99
C THR A 308 -6.90 9.83 -10.93
N ILE A 309 -6.32 9.07 -11.84
CA ILE A 309 -5.62 9.54 -13.03
C ILE A 309 -6.24 8.86 -14.25
N GLU A 310 -6.49 9.66 -15.28
CA GLU A 310 -7.01 9.23 -16.55
C GLU A 310 -5.98 9.54 -17.66
N LEU A 311 -5.57 8.49 -18.35
CA LEU A 311 -4.68 8.55 -19.50
C LEU A 311 -5.52 8.52 -20.78
N PRO A 312 -5.45 9.55 -21.65
CA PRO A 312 -6.19 9.60 -22.90
C PRO A 312 -5.73 8.53 -23.90
N GLY A 313 -6.61 8.19 -24.84
CA GLY A 313 -6.37 7.11 -25.80
C GLY A 313 -5.22 7.38 -26.78
N SER A 314 -4.97 8.65 -27.13
CA SER A 314 -3.86 9.10 -27.99
C SER A 314 -2.47 8.66 -27.50
N LEU A 315 -2.29 8.45 -26.19
CA LEU A 315 -1.05 7.89 -25.63
C LEU A 315 -0.72 6.48 -26.14
N PHE A 316 -1.71 5.74 -26.64
CA PHE A 316 -1.61 4.33 -26.99
C PHE A 316 -1.84 4.08 -28.49
N ASP A 317 -1.79 5.12 -29.32
CA ASP A 317 -1.99 4.96 -30.75
C ASP A 317 -0.80 4.24 -31.40
N GLY A 318 -1.08 3.17 -32.15
CA GLY A 318 -0.10 2.31 -32.83
C GLY A 318 1.00 1.64 -31.97
N THR A 319 1.07 1.90 -30.66
CA THR A 319 2.23 1.57 -29.83
C THR A 319 1.85 0.64 -28.67
N ASP A 320 2.47 -0.54 -28.60
CA ASP A 320 2.40 -1.40 -27.42
C ASP A 320 3.16 -0.77 -26.24
N ARG A 321 2.45 -0.38 -25.19
CA ARG A 321 3.02 0.24 -23.99
C ARG A 321 2.69 -0.54 -22.72
N CYS A 322 3.68 -0.69 -21.85
CA CYS A 322 3.49 -0.99 -20.44
C CYS A 322 3.18 0.31 -19.69
N VAL A 323 2.11 0.30 -18.91
CA VAL A 323 1.70 1.39 -18.03
C VAL A 323 1.81 0.91 -16.59
N VAL A 324 2.57 1.61 -15.77
CA VAL A 324 2.70 1.33 -14.33
C VAL A 324 2.12 2.51 -13.57
N ASN A 325 1.08 2.26 -12.77
CA ASN A 325 0.43 3.27 -11.97
C ASN A 325 0.57 2.96 -10.47
N ALA A 326 0.76 3.99 -9.65
CA ALA A 326 0.80 3.84 -8.21
C ALA A 326 0.02 4.97 -7.51
N LEU A 327 -0.67 4.64 -6.43
CA LEU A 327 -1.40 5.57 -5.57
C LEU A 327 -0.95 5.33 -4.13
N PHE A 328 -0.24 6.30 -3.55
CA PHE A 328 0.25 6.24 -2.18
C PHE A 328 -0.63 7.13 -1.28
N SER A 329 -1.38 6.51 -0.35
CA SER A 329 -2.32 7.21 0.54
C SER A 329 -1.72 7.58 1.88
N ASP A 330 -0.82 6.74 2.42
CA ASP A 330 -0.43 6.82 3.84
C ASP A 330 0.91 7.54 4.07
N MET A 331 1.65 7.88 3.00
CA MET A 331 3.00 8.48 3.08
C MET A 331 3.04 10.02 2.96
N THR A 332 1.92 10.68 2.69
CA THR A 332 1.88 12.14 2.45
C THR A 332 2.48 12.95 3.59
N GLU A 333 2.28 12.53 4.84
CA GLU A 333 2.82 13.22 6.02
C GLU A 333 4.36 13.16 6.11
N ASN A 334 4.98 12.11 5.54
CA ASN A 334 6.42 11.86 5.57
C ASN A 334 7.21 12.59 4.48
N ILE A 335 6.54 13.08 3.43
CA ILE A 335 7.21 13.83 2.35
C ILE A 335 7.63 15.22 2.90
N PRO A 336 8.84 15.72 2.62
CA PRO A 336 9.28 17.02 3.14
C PRO A 336 8.38 18.15 2.63
N ASP A 337 8.08 19.10 3.52
CA ASP A 337 7.40 20.33 3.13
C ASP A 337 8.37 21.18 2.27
N VAL A 338 7.86 21.81 1.22
CA VAL A 338 8.69 22.54 0.23
C VAL A 338 8.69 24.02 0.54
N THR A 339 9.83 24.65 0.80
CA THR A 339 9.87 26.07 1.16
C THR A 339 10.25 26.94 -0.04
N ASP A 340 9.41 27.90 -0.42
CA ASP A 340 9.72 28.92 -1.43
C ASP A 340 10.32 30.17 -0.77
N ASN A 341 11.47 30.62 -1.30
CA ASN A 341 12.25 31.79 -0.89
C ASN A 341 12.41 31.99 0.64
N GLY A 342 12.44 30.89 1.40
CA GLY A 342 12.62 30.88 2.86
C GLY A 342 11.39 31.25 3.70
N ASN A 343 10.35 31.84 3.12
CA ASN A 343 9.21 32.42 3.86
C ASN A 343 7.89 31.64 3.68
N ILE A 344 7.73 30.86 2.61
CA ILE A 344 6.47 30.17 2.31
C ILE A 344 6.68 28.66 2.38
N THR A 345 6.16 28.02 3.43
CA THR A 345 6.18 26.55 3.56
C THR A 345 4.98 25.93 2.85
N HIS A 346 5.25 25.16 1.81
CA HIS A 346 4.25 24.40 1.07
C HIS A 346 4.05 22.99 1.61
N LYS A 347 2.80 22.67 1.98
CA LYS A 347 2.37 21.35 2.46
C LYS A 347 1.61 20.58 1.39
N ILE A 348 1.82 19.26 1.36
CA ILE A 348 1.01 18.34 0.56
C ILE A 348 -0.28 18.03 1.31
N ILE A 349 -1.42 18.11 0.60
CA ILE A 349 -2.76 17.85 1.18
C ILE A 349 -3.52 16.76 0.42
N SER A 350 -2.87 15.95 -0.39
CA SER A 350 -3.47 14.90 -1.21
C SER A 350 -2.69 13.59 -1.06
N PRO A 351 -3.27 12.45 -1.45
CA PRO A 351 -2.50 11.27 -1.83
C PRO A 351 -1.49 11.60 -2.95
N VAL A 352 -0.48 10.76 -3.09
CA VAL A 352 0.49 10.79 -4.21
C VAL A 352 -0.05 9.91 -5.33
N ILE A 353 -0.15 10.41 -6.57
CA ILE A 353 -0.50 9.57 -7.72
C ILE A 353 0.63 9.55 -8.76
N SER A 354 0.83 8.38 -9.35
CA SER A 354 2.01 8.04 -10.13
C SER A 354 1.61 7.27 -11.38
N THR A 355 2.22 7.61 -12.52
CA THR A 355 2.10 6.89 -13.79
C THR A 355 3.43 6.89 -14.55
N THR A 356 3.86 5.73 -15.04
CA THR A 356 4.96 5.56 -15.99
C THR A 356 4.44 4.89 -17.24
N LEU A 357 4.81 5.43 -18.40
CA LEU A 357 4.63 4.76 -19.69
C LEU A 357 5.98 4.28 -20.21
N ASP A 358 6.02 3.04 -20.68
CA ASP A 358 7.17 2.39 -21.30
C ASP A 358 6.76 1.68 -22.60
N PRO A 359 7.36 1.99 -23.77
CA PRO A 359 8.29 3.09 -23.99
C PRO A 359 7.66 4.45 -23.66
N LYS A 360 8.50 5.43 -23.36
CA LYS A 360 8.06 6.80 -23.09
C LYS A 360 7.44 7.42 -24.36
N PRO A 361 6.39 8.26 -24.29
CA PRO A 361 6.03 9.13 -25.41
C PRO A 361 7.16 10.14 -25.70
N GLU A 362 7.44 10.32 -27.00
CA GLU A 362 8.48 11.22 -27.51
C GLU A 362 7.97 12.66 -27.69
N ASN A 363 6.70 12.80 -28.10
CA ASN A 363 6.06 14.07 -28.42
C ASN A 363 5.31 14.69 -27.23
N VAL A 364 4.90 15.96 -27.41
CA VAL A 364 3.87 16.59 -26.58
C VAL A 364 2.58 15.78 -26.69
N LEU A 365 1.84 15.65 -25.59
CA LEU A 365 0.59 14.91 -25.57
C LEU A 365 -0.48 15.73 -26.32
N GLU A 366 -1.16 15.11 -27.29
CA GLU A 366 -2.27 15.73 -28.01
C GLU A 366 -3.46 16.01 -27.07
N ASP A 367 -3.76 15.03 -26.22
CA ASP A 367 -4.77 15.11 -25.17
C ASP A 367 -4.13 15.30 -23.79
N ASN A 368 -4.82 16.01 -22.90
CA ASN A 368 -4.40 16.18 -21.52
C ASN A 368 -4.64 14.90 -20.68
N VAL A 369 -3.64 14.53 -19.87
CA VAL A 369 -3.83 13.61 -18.74
C VAL A 369 -4.68 14.30 -17.68
N THR A 370 -5.81 13.69 -17.30
CA THR A 370 -6.73 14.25 -16.31
C THR A 370 -6.48 13.62 -14.95
N ILE A 371 -6.36 14.43 -13.89
CA ILE A 371 -6.12 13.96 -12.52
C ILE A 371 -7.10 14.63 -11.57
N VAL A 372 -7.80 13.80 -10.80
CA VAL A 372 -8.67 14.23 -9.70
C VAL A 372 -8.01 13.75 -8.43
N LEU A 373 -7.77 14.62 -7.44
CA LEU A 373 -7.24 14.20 -6.15
C LEU A 373 -8.21 14.53 -5.00
N LYS A 374 -8.38 13.57 -4.08
CA LYS A 374 -9.02 13.82 -2.79
C LYS A 374 -8.17 14.78 -1.96
N HIS A 375 -8.76 15.88 -1.51
CA HIS A 375 -8.17 16.71 -0.47
C HIS A 375 -8.27 16.01 0.90
N LEU A 376 -7.14 15.84 1.57
CA LEU A 376 -7.00 15.32 2.93
C LEU A 376 -7.32 16.38 4.00
N LYS A 377 -7.56 17.65 3.59
CA LYS A 377 -7.89 18.79 4.46
C LYS A 377 -9.00 19.62 3.81
N LYS A 378 -9.78 20.34 4.62
CA LYS A 378 -10.91 21.16 4.13
C LYS A 378 -10.40 22.26 3.15
N PRO A 379 -11.02 22.43 1.95
CA PRO A 379 -10.52 23.38 0.96
C PRO A 379 -10.56 24.85 1.38
N SER A 380 -11.51 25.23 2.24
CA SER A 380 -11.83 26.63 2.60
C SER A 380 -10.73 27.42 3.32
N GLN A 381 -9.55 26.84 3.52
CA GLN A 381 -8.41 27.44 4.20
C GLN A 381 -7.21 27.67 3.27
N TYR A 382 -7.24 27.21 2.00
CA TYR A 382 -6.04 27.13 1.16
C TYR A 382 -6.34 27.19 -0.36
N SER A 383 -5.40 27.71 -1.19
CA SER A 383 -5.52 27.76 -2.67
C SER A 383 -4.69 26.67 -3.39
N PRO A 384 -5.31 25.65 -4.03
CA PRO A 384 -4.58 24.51 -4.63
C PRO A 384 -3.67 24.87 -5.80
N LYS A 385 -2.57 24.10 -5.89
CA LYS A 385 -1.65 24.08 -7.03
C LYS A 385 -1.23 22.65 -7.35
N CYS A 386 -1.40 22.26 -8.60
CA CYS A 386 -0.79 21.06 -9.17
C CYS A 386 0.72 21.29 -9.33
N VAL A 387 1.53 20.32 -8.91
CA VAL A 387 2.97 20.26 -9.11
C VAL A 387 3.39 18.87 -9.58
N PHE A 388 4.66 18.71 -9.96
CA PHE A 388 5.23 17.41 -10.29
C PHE A 388 6.57 17.21 -9.60
N TRP A 389 6.88 15.96 -9.23
CA TRP A 389 8.15 15.63 -8.60
C TRP A 389 9.24 15.51 -9.66
N LYS A 390 10.18 16.45 -9.68
CA LYS A 390 11.37 16.40 -10.54
C LYS A 390 12.46 15.61 -9.82
N VAL A 391 12.81 14.45 -10.34
CA VAL A 391 14.01 13.72 -9.91
C VAL A 391 15.24 14.49 -10.41
N ALA A 392 16.12 14.90 -9.48
CA ALA A 392 17.44 15.38 -9.83
C ALA A 392 18.24 14.21 -10.42
N ARG A 393 18.77 14.39 -11.64
CA ARG A 393 19.71 13.46 -12.25
C ARG A 393 21.14 13.86 -11.91
#